data_AF-A0A7X8GTN6-F1
#
_entry.id   AF-A0A7X8GTN6-F1
#
_cell.length_a   1.000
_cell.length_b   1.000
_cell.length_c   1.000
_cell.angle_alpha   90.00
_cell.angle_beta   90.00
_cell.angle_gamma   90.00
#
_symmetry.space_group_name_H-M   'P 1'
#
loop_
_entity.id
_entity.type
_entity.pdbx_description
1 polymer ?
#
loop_
_entity_poly.entity_id
_entity_poly.type
_entity_poly.pdbx_seq_one_letter_code
_entity_poly.pdbx_strand_id
1 'polypeptide(L)'
;MEISTELMLLVGSVLFFISMLVGKAGHRFGVPVLLLFLGVGMIFGSDGFGLEFQNVQTAQTIGTICLCIILFSGGLDTKFSEIKPVLWPGVILATVGVLLTAVLTGIFTYWLSGMMFPSM
;
A
#
# COMPACT_ATOMS: atom_id res chain seq x y z
N MET A 1 22.26 -3.52 -22.29
CA MET A 1 22.70 -3.12 -20.95
C MET A 1 22.30 -4.26 -20.03
N GLU A 2 23.23 -5.16 -19.71
CA GLU A 2 22.93 -6.25 -18.78
C GLU A 2 22.94 -5.67 -17.37
N ILE A 3 21.79 -5.72 -16.69
CA ILE A 3 21.70 -5.37 -15.28
C ILE A 3 22.47 -6.47 -14.53
N SER A 4 23.68 -6.17 -14.07
CA SER A 4 24.48 -7.13 -13.30
C SER A 4 23.78 -7.44 -11.97
N THR A 5 23.73 -8.73 -11.60
CA THR A 5 23.12 -9.22 -10.35
C THR A 5 23.65 -8.48 -9.12
N GLU A 6 24.92 -8.10 -9.14
CA GLU A 6 25.59 -7.32 -8.10
C GLU A 6 24.90 -5.97 -7.86
N LEU A 7 24.50 -5.26 -8.92
CA LEU A 7 23.82 -3.97 -8.82
C LEU A 7 22.41 -4.15 -8.24
N MET A 8 21.68 -5.20 -8.65
CA MET A 8 20.37 -5.51 -8.06
C MET A 8 20.46 -5.82 -6.56
N LEU A 9 21.45 -6.62 -6.15
CA LEU A 9 21.69 -6.93 -4.74
C LEU A 9 22.12 -5.69 -3.95
N LEU A 10 22.94 -4.82 -4.54
CA LEU A 10 23.34 -3.56 -3.93
C LEU A 10 22.13 -2.63 -3.72
N VAL A 11 21.32 -2.41 -4.76
CA VAL A 11 20.12 -1.58 -4.67
C VAL A 11 19.13 -2.17 -3.67
N GLY A 12 18.89 -3.48 -3.73
CA GLY A 12 18.00 -4.17 -2.79
C GLY A 12 18.46 -4.05 -1.34
N SER A 13 19.75 -4.30 -1.06
CA SER A 13 20.30 -4.20 0.29
C SER A 13 20.27 -2.77 0.85
N VAL A 14 20.56 -1.75 0.03
CA VAL A 14 20.42 -0.34 0.42
C VAL A 14 18.96 0.00 0.72
N LEU A 15 18.02 -0.45 -0.11
CA LEU A 15 16.58 -0.24 0.14
C LEU A 15 16.12 -0.91 1.43
N PHE A 16 16.55 -2.14 1.71
CA PHE A 16 16.28 -2.84 2.97
C PHE A 16 16.87 -2.11 4.17
N PHE A 17 18.12 -1.63 4.05
CA PHE A 17 18.78 -0.87 5.10
C PHE A 17 18.05 0.43 5.43
N ILE A 18 17.66 1.20 4.41
CA ILE A 18 16.85 2.42 4.58
C ILE A 18 15.51 2.07 5.22
N SER A 19 14.83 1.01 4.76
CA SER A 19 13.54 0.57 5.31
C SER A 19 13.65 0.22 6.80
N MET A 20 14.74 -0.42 7.22
CA MET A 20 15.00 -0.75 8.62
C MET A 20 15.23 0.51 9.48
N LEU A 21 15.98 1.49 8.97
CA LEU A 21 16.20 2.78 9.64
C LEU A 21 14.89 3.56 9.81
N VAL A 22 14.09 3.63 8.73
CA VAL A 22 12.79 4.31 8.71
C VAL A 22 11.80 3.62 9.65
N GLY A 23 11.74 2.28 9.66
CA GLY A 23 10.89 1.52 10.56
C GLY A 23 11.21 1.77 12.05
N LYS A 24 12.50 1.84 12.39
CA LYS A 24 12.95 2.14 13.76
C LYS A 24 12.67 3.59 14.17
N ALA A 25 12.79 4.54 13.23
CA ALA A 25 12.45 5.93 13.45
C ALA A 25 10.94 6.12 13.68
N GLY A 26 10.08 5.50 12.85
CA GLY A 26 8.62 5.60 12.96
C GLY A 26 8.10 5.17 14.33
N HIS A 27 8.63 4.07 14.88
CA HIS A 27 8.26 3.62 16.22
C HIS A 27 8.71 4.59 17.33
N ARG A 28 9.79 5.37 17.13
CA ARG A 28 10.28 6.35 18.12
C ARG A 28 9.54 7.68 18.04
N PHE A 29 9.12 8.10 16.84
CA PHE A 29 8.41 9.36 16.62
C PHE A 29 6.88 9.24 16.74
N GLY A 30 6.34 8.02 16.92
CA GLY A 30 4.89 7.79 17.00
C GLY A 30 4.15 7.99 15.67
N VAL A 31 4.89 8.17 14.57
CA VAL A 31 4.35 8.38 13.23
C VAL A 31 4.13 7.02 12.57
N PRO A 32 2.94 6.76 11.99
CA PRO A 32 2.68 5.54 11.23
C PRO A 32 3.75 5.33 10.15
N VAL A 33 4.37 4.15 10.14
CA VAL A 33 5.43 3.79 9.18
C VAL A 33 4.99 4.01 7.73
N LEU A 34 3.69 3.81 7.44
CA LEU A 34 3.09 4.07 6.14
C LEU A 34 3.27 5.53 5.67
N LEU A 35 3.16 6.51 6.58
CA LEU A 35 3.36 7.93 6.25
C LEU A 35 4.83 8.23 5.93
N LEU A 36 5.77 7.53 6.57
CA LEU A 36 7.19 7.68 6.25
C LEU A 36 7.50 7.15 4.85
N PHE A 37 6.98 5.98 4.48
CA PHE A 37 7.13 5.46 3.11
C PHE A 37 6.47 6.35 2.07
N LEU A 38 5.29 6.91 2.37
CA LEU A 38 4.64 7.91 1.51
C LEU A 38 5.53 9.13 1.32
N GLY A 39 6.08 9.69 2.40
CA GLY A 39 6.97 10.84 2.35
C GLY A 39 8.24 10.58 1.54
N VAL A 40 8.88 9.42 1.70
CA VAL A 40 10.01 9.01 0.86
C VAL A 40 9.60 8.96 -0.60
N GLY A 41 8.45 8.34 -0.92
CA GLY A 41 7.93 8.29 -2.29
C GLY A 41 7.69 9.68 -2.90
N MET A 42 7.14 10.62 -2.12
CA MET A 42 6.93 12.00 -2.55
C MET A 42 8.24 12.76 -2.80
N ILE A 43 9.24 12.58 -1.93
CA ILE A 43 10.58 13.19 -2.08
C ILE A 43 11.27 12.69 -3.35
N PHE A 44 11.16 11.41 -3.67
CA PHE A 44 11.74 10.87 -4.90
C PHE A 44 10.89 11.12 -6.14
N GLY A 45 9.61 11.46 -5.99
CA GLY A 45 8.68 11.73 -7.09
C GLY A 45 8.94 13.05 -7.83
N SER A 46 7.99 13.42 -8.70
CA SER A 46 8.06 14.61 -9.56
C SER A 46 8.28 15.90 -8.79
N ASP A 47 7.66 16.05 -7.62
CA ASP A 47 7.70 17.28 -6.81
C ASP A 47 8.97 17.39 -5.93
N GLY A 48 9.80 16.35 -5.88
CA GLY A 48 11.03 16.35 -5.11
C GLY A 48 12.27 16.27 -6.01
N PHE A 49 12.83 15.08 -6.18
CA PHE A 49 14.01 14.85 -7.03
C PHE A 49 13.70 14.79 -8.53
N GLY A 50 12.44 14.91 -8.93
CA GLY A 50 12.04 15.01 -10.33
C GLY A 50 12.05 13.68 -11.08
N LEU A 51 11.94 12.53 -10.39
CA LEU A 51 11.81 11.25 -11.07
C LEU A 51 10.40 11.13 -11.66
N GLU A 52 10.31 11.38 -12.97
CA GLU A 52 9.07 11.16 -13.72
C GLU A 52 8.88 9.66 -14.00
N PHE A 53 8.04 9.02 -13.21
CA PHE A 53 7.64 7.65 -13.43
C PHE A 53 6.34 7.59 -14.25
N GLN A 54 6.45 7.33 -15.55
CA GLN A 54 5.31 7.29 -16.48
C GLN A 54 4.88 5.87 -16.89
N ASN A 55 5.32 4.82 -16.16
CA ASN A 55 5.05 3.43 -16.54
C ASN A 55 4.01 2.76 -15.63
N VAL A 56 2.74 2.90 -16.01
CA VAL A 56 1.61 2.29 -15.28
C VAL A 56 1.72 0.76 -15.23
N GLN A 57 2.20 0.11 -16.30
CA GLN A 57 2.31 -1.35 -16.37
C GLN A 57 3.29 -1.90 -15.33
N THR A 58 4.44 -1.26 -15.18
CA THR A 58 5.45 -1.64 -14.18
C THR A 58 4.93 -1.40 -12.77
N ALA A 59 4.27 -0.26 -12.50
CA ALA A 59 3.65 0.01 -11.19
C ALA A 59 2.57 -1.02 -10.86
N GLN A 60 1.70 -1.37 -11.82
CA GLN A 60 0.66 -2.37 -11.61
C GLN A 60 1.26 -3.74 -11.32
N THR A 61 2.30 -4.14 -12.06
CA THR A 61 2.96 -5.44 -11.87
C THR A 61 3.58 -5.54 -10.48
N ILE A 62 4.36 -4.53 -10.09
CA ILE A 62 4.98 -4.47 -8.75
C ILE A 62 3.89 -4.42 -7.67
N GLY A 63 2.89 -3.56 -7.83
CA GLY A 63 1.80 -3.40 -6.88
C GLY A 63 1.00 -4.69 -6.69
N THR A 64 0.73 -5.42 -7.78
CA THR A 64 0.03 -6.71 -7.72
C THR A 64 0.86 -7.76 -6.99
N ILE A 65 2.16 -7.86 -7.27
CA ILE A 65 3.07 -8.79 -6.57
C ILE A 65 3.10 -8.46 -5.08
N CYS A 66 3.27 -7.18 -4.72
CA CYS A 66 3.26 -6.72 -3.33
C CYS A 66 1.91 -7.01 -2.65
N LEU A 67 0.79 -6.73 -3.31
CA LEU A 67 -0.55 -6.99 -2.78
C LEU A 67 -0.77 -8.49 -2.51
N CYS A 68 -0.37 -9.36 -3.45
CA CYS A 68 -0.42 -10.80 -3.25
C CYS A 68 0.39 -11.24 -2.03
N ILE A 69 1.62 -10.74 -1.87
CA ILE A 69 2.48 -11.05 -0.72
C ILE A 69 1.83 -10.57 0.58
N ILE A 70 1.32 -9.34 0.63
CA ILE A 70 0.69 -8.76 1.83
C ILE A 70 -0.56 -9.55 2.24
N LEU A 71 -1.45 -9.84 1.28
CA LEU A 71 -2.67 -10.61 1.55
C LEU A 71 -2.35 -12.05 1.98
N PHE A 72 -1.35 -12.66 1.36
CA PHE A 72 -0.94 -14.03 1.69
C PHE A 72 -0.28 -14.10 3.07
N SER A 73 0.65 -13.20 3.39
CA SER A 73 1.26 -13.12 4.72
C SER A 73 0.19 -12.87 5.78
N GLY A 74 -0.66 -11.85 5.60
CA GLY A 74 -1.73 -11.56 6.56
C GLY A 74 -2.70 -12.72 6.75
N GLY A 75 -3.02 -13.46 5.69
CA GLY A 75 -3.86 -14.65 5.77
C GLY A 75 -3.20 -15.82 6.50
N LEU A 76 -1.92 -16.11 6.21
CA LEU A 76 -1.18 -17.20 6.84
C LEU A 76 -0.81 -16.93 8.31
N ASP A 77 -0.48 -15.68 8.64
CA ASP A 77 -0.10 -15.29 10.00
C ASP A 77 -1.30 -15.33 10.97
N THR A 78 -2.53 -15.34 10.46
CA THR A 78 -3.73 -15.34 11.28
C THR A 78 -4.15 -16.76 11.69
N LYS A 79 -4.15 -17.03 13.01
CA LYS A 79 -4.56 -18.33 13.54
C LYS A 79 -6.08 -18.49 13.51
N PHE A 80 -6.55 -19.55 12.87
CA PHE A 80 -7.97 -19.85 12.77
C PHE A 80 -8.67 -19.98 14.13
N SER A 81 -7.96 -20.46 15.16
CA SER A 81 -8.48 -20.55 16.54
C SER A 81 -8.86 -19.20 17.15
N GLU A 82 -8.17 -18.13 16.77
CA GLU A 82 -8.40 -16.77 17.28
C GLU A 82 -9.55 -16.09 16.53
N ILE A 83 -9.70 -16.34 15.22
CA ILE A 83 -10.78 -15.77 14.40
C ILE A 83 -12.12 -16.47 14.64
N LYS A 84 -12.12 -17.79 14.87
CA LYS A 84 -13.32 -18.62 15.00
C LYS A 84 -14.47 -17.99 15.81
N PRO A 85 -14.26 -17.43 17.02
CA PRO A 85 -15.34 -16.82 17.81
C PRO A 85 -15.96 -15.56 17.18
N VAL A 86 -15.26 -14.87 16.27
CA VAL A 86 -15.68 -13.59 15.68
C VAL A 86 -15.83 -13.67 14.15
N LEU A 87 -15.81 -14.88 13.56
CA LEU A 87 -15.94 -15.07 12.12
C LEU A 87 -17.20 -14.43 11.54
N TRP A 88 -18.36 -14.64 12.19
CA TRP A 88 -19.64 -14.12 11.70
C TRP A 88 -19.70 -12.58 11.66
N PRO A 89 -19.42 -11.84 12.76
CA PRO A 89 -19.36 -10.39 12.69
C PRO A 89 -18.24 -9.90 11.74
N GLY A 90 -17.10 -10.59 11.69
CA GLY A 90 -16.01 -10.27 10.76
C GLY A 90 -16.43 -10.33 9.29
N VAL A 91 -17.14 -11.38 8.89
CA VAL A 91 -17.65 -11.54 7.51
C VAL A 91 -18.69 -10.48 7.17
N ILE A 92 -19.59 -10.15 8.11
CA ILE A 92 -20.60 -9.09 7.91
C ILE A 92 -19.92 -7.73 7.72
N LEU A 93 -18.92 -7.39 8.56
CA LEU A 93 -18.17 -6.15 8.41
C LEU A 93 -17.39 -6.10 7.09
N ALA A 94 -16.76 -7.21 6.70
CA ALA A 94 -15.98 -7.28 5.46
C ALA A 94 -16.82 -7.23 4.18
N THR A 95 -18.11 -7.60 4.25
CA THR A 95 -19.01 -7.61 3.09
C THR A 95 -19.95 -6.41 3.11
N VAL A 96 -20.95 -6.44 3.99
CA VAL A 96 -21.99 -5.41 4.12
C VAL A 96 -21.40 -4.10 4.59
N GLY A 97 -20.47 -4.14 5.56
CA GLY A 97 -19.79 -2.94 6.06
C GLY A 97 -19.02 -2.22 4.95
N VAL A 98 -18.19 -2.96 4.20
CA VAL A 98 -17.42 -2.40 3.07
C VAL A 98 -18.33 -1.90 1.95
N LEU A 99 -19.41 -2.62 1.62
CA LEU A 99 -20.36 -2.17 0.60
C LEU A 99 -21.01 -0.85 1.00
N LEU A 100 -21.47 -0.74 2.24
CA LEU A 100 -22.08 0.48 2.76
C LEU A 100 -21.09 1.65 2.78
N THR A 101 -19.87 1.45 3.26
CA THR A 101 -18.86 2.52 3.28
C THR A 101 -18.45 2.93 1.87
N ALA A 102 -18.26 1.99 0.95
CA ALA A 102 -17.94 2.28 -0.46
C ALA A 102 -19.05 3.10 -1.14
N VAL A 103 -20.32 2.72 -0.94
CA VAL A 103 -21.46 3.46 -1.51
C VAL A 103 -21.59 4.85 -0.89
N LEU A 104 -21.51 4.98 0.43
CA LEU A 104 -21.63 6.27 1.11
C LEU A 104 -20.49 7.21 0.73
N THR A 105 -19.24 6.75 0.81
CA THR A 105 -18.07 7.55 0.42
C THR A 105 -18.09 7.86 -1.08
N GLY A 106 -18.55 6.92 -1.92
CA GLY A 106 -18.73 7.12 -3.35
C GLY A 106 -19.75 8.22 -3.68
N ILE A 107 -20.94 8.16 -3.08
CA ILE A 107 -22.00 9.18 -3.25
C ILE A 107 -21.53 10.54 -2.70
N PHE A 108 -20.89 10.56 -1.53
CA PHE A 108 -20.38 11.78 -0.93
C PHE A 108 -19.33 12.44 -1.83
N THR A 109 -18.38 11.66 -2.35
CA THR A 109 -17.34 12.14 -3.28
C THR A 109 -17.97 12.61 -4.60
N TYR A 110 -18.96 11.88 -5.12
CA TYR A 110 -19.71 12.26 -6.33
C TYR A 110 -20.41 13.61 -6.17
N TRP A 111 -21.05 13.84 -5.02
CA TRP A 111 -21.71 15.11 -4.71
C TRP A 111 -20.71 16.25 -4.53
N LEU A 112 -19.62 16.02 -3.78
CA LEU A 112 -18.57 17.01 -3.54
C LEU A 112 -17.85 17.41 -4.84
N SER A 113 -17.64 16.44 -5.74
CA SER A 113 -17.01 16.66 -7.03
C SER A 113 -17.96 17.27 -8.08
N GLY A 114 -19.16 17.71 -7.67
CA GLY A 114 -20.04 18.54 -8.49
C GLY A 114 -20.80 17.81 -9.61
N MET A 115 -20.81 16.47 -9.62
CA MET A 115 -21.07 15.60 -10.79
C MET A 115 -19.90 15.63 -11.79
N MET A 116 -19.04 14.61 -11.79
CA MET A 116 -18.37 14.03 -12.98
C MET A 116 -16.98 13.43 -12.65
N PHE A 117 -16.93 12.15 -12.30
CA PHE A 117 -15.91 11.24 -12.87
C PHE A 117 -16.65 10.03 -13.46
N PRO A 118 -17.44 10.19 -14.55
CA PRO A 118 -17.95 9.08 -15.32
C PRO A 118 -16.77 8.60 -16.15
N SER A 119 -15.88 7.84 -15.52
CA SER A 119 -14.93 6.94 -16.20
C SER A 119 -14.38 7.47 -17.54
N MET A 120 -13.57 8.55 -17.54
CA MET A 120 -12.65 8.91 -18.64
C MET A 120 -11.89 10.21 -18.32
#